data_AF-A0A9D8ATB1-F1
#
_entry.id   AF-A0A9D8ATB1-F1
#
_cell.length_a   1.000
_cell.length_b   1.000
_cell.length_c   1.000
_cell.angle_alpha   90.00
_cell.angle_beta   90.00
_cell.angle_gamma   90.00
#
_symmetry.space_group_name_H-M   'P 1'
#
loop_
_entity.id
_entity.type
_entity.pdbx_description
1 polymer ?
#
loop_
_entity_poly.entity_id
_entity_poly.type
_entity_poly.pdbx_seq_one_letter_code
_entity_poly.pdbx_strand_id
1 'polypeptide(L)'
;MYCAPQYKFYGPHMGVLYGKYELLDRLRAYKVRPAPNDPPGKYETGTQNHEGIAGTLAAVNYLAGIGQQYGKKYRDRFPGFSGRRLDLKTGMTVLREYDHVLSAAILDELETLPRVCVHGISDRSRLEERVPTVSFTWGDRHPRDIAAALGEQGIYVWDGNYYALAVTERLGLEGKGGMVRIGAVHYNTVEEIKRLGDALRAIVSQQ
;
A
#
# COMPACT_ATOMS: atom_id res chain seq x y z
N MET A 1 -8.52 -15.84 -9.26
CA MET A 1 -7.17 -15.90 -8.67
C MET A 1 -6.91 -14.58 -7.96
N TYR A 2 -6.13 -14.57 -6.89
CA TYR A 2 -5.74 -13.38 -6.13
C TYR A 2 -4.24 -13.46 -5.85
N CYS A 3 -3.50 -12.38 -6.11
CA CYS A 3 -2.06 -12.31 -5.89
C CYS A 3 -1.75 -11.20 -4.91
N ALA A 4 -0.86 -11.47 -3.94
CA ALA A 4 -0.39 -10.45 -3.02
C ALA A 4 1.14 -10.54 -2.84
N PRO A 5 1.87 -9.44 -3.08
CA PRO A 5 3.27 -9.33 -2.67
C PRO A 5 3.35 -9.11 -1.15
N GLN A 6 4.12 -9.96 -0.47
CA GLN A 6 4.16 -9.97 0.99
C GLN A 6 4.93 -8.80 1.58
N TYR A 7 5.96 -8.32 0.88
CA TYR A 7 6.68 -7.10 1.23
C TYR A 7 5.80 -5.84 1.20
N LYS A 8 4.56 -5.91 0.70
CA LYS A 8 3.57 -4.84 0.80
C LYS A 8 2.61 -4.96 1.98
N PHE A 9 2.66 -6.07 2.72
CA PHE A 9 2.01 -6.24 4.02
C PHE A 9 3.02 -6.63 5.10
N TYR A 10 4.21 -6.03 5.05
CA TYR A 10 5.23 -6.10 6.11
C TYR A 10 5.94 -7.47 6.26
N GLY A 11 5.81 -8.33 5.25
CA GLY A 11 6.55 -9.59 5.14
C GLY A 11 7.83 -9.48 4.29
N PRO A 12 8.51 -10.61 4.05
CA PRO A 12 9.69 -10.66 3.19
C PRO A 12 9.35 -10.49 1.69
N HIS A 13 10.38 -10.37 0.84
CA HIS A 13 10.24 -10.32 -0.62
C HIS A 13 9.78 -11.66 -1.21
N MET A 14 8.49 -11.93 -1.09
CA MET A 14 7.83 -13.17 -1.47
C MET A 14 6.43 -12.86 -2.03
N GLY A 15 5.88 -13.77 -2.83
CA GLY A 15 4.54 -13.66 -3.41
C GLY A 15 3.62 -14.78 -2.92
N VAL A 16 2.32 -14.51 -2.87
CA VAL A 16 1.29 -15.54 -2.65
C VAL A 16 0.28 -15.49 -3.79
N LEU A 17 -0.06 -16.66 -4.32
CA LEU A 17 -1.18 -16.86 -5.23
C LEU A 17 -2.26 -17.67 -4.52
N TYR A 18 -3.47 -17.13 -4.46
CA TYR A 18 -4.67 -17.86 -4.09
C TYR A 18 -5.53 -18.12 -5.32
N GLY A 19 -6.06 -19.34 -5.44
CA GLY A 19 -7.04 -19.70 -6.44
C GLY A 19 -7.98 -20.76 -5.89
N LYS A 20 -9.21 -20.80 -6.43
CA LYS A 20 -10.09 -21.95 -6.19
C LYS A 20 -9.41 -23.20 -6.72
N TYR A 21 -9.43 -24.28 -5.94
CA TYR A 21 -8.69 -25.50 -6.25
C TYR A 21 -8.97 -26.01 -7.67
N GLU A 22 -10.24 -26.16 -8.04
CA GLU A 22 -10.68 -26.64 -9.36
C GLU A 22 -10.14 -25.80 -10.52
N LEU A 23 -9.96 -24.49 -10.31
CA LEU A 23 -9.40 -23.60 -11.33
C LEU A 23 -7.88 -23.78 -11.46
N LEU A 24 -7.19 -23.94 -10.34
CA LEU A 24 -5.74 -24.18 -10.34
C LEU A 24 -5.41 -25.57 -10.88
N ASP A 25 -6.22 -26.57 -10.57
CA ASP A 25 -5.97 -27.93 -11.01
C ASP A 25 -6.07 -28.06 -12.56
N ARG A 26 -7.10 -27.44 -13.15
CA ARG A 26 -7.33 -27.42 -14.60
C ARG A 26 -6.25 -26.70 -15.40
N LEU A 27 -5.49 -25.80 -14.78
CA LEU A 27 -4.46 -25.02 -15.47
C LEU A 27 -3.17 -25.84 -15.62
N ARG A 28 -2.57 -25.80 -16.81
CA ARG A 28 -1.24 -26.38 -17.03
C ARG A 28 -0.20 -25.48 -16.37
N ALA A 29 0.50 -26.02 -15.37
CA ALA A 29 1.59 -25.32 -14.70
C ALA A 29 2.93 -25.61 -15.38
N TYR A 30 3.82 -24.61 -15.43
CA TYR A 30 5.21 -24.81 -15.77
C TYR A 30 5.95 -25.32 -14.53
N LYS A 31 6.38 -26.58 -14.54
CA LYS A 31 6.98 -27.24 -13.37
C LYS A 31 8.23 -28.02 -13.72
N VAL A 32 9.10 -28.17 -12.72
CA VAL A 32 10.21 -29.12 -12.79
C VAL A 32 9.66 -30.56 -12.80
N ARG A 33 10.33 -31.47 -13.49
CA ARG A 33 9.93 -32.89 -13.59
C ARG A 33 9.53 -33.54 -12.25
N PRO A 34 10.27 -33.35 -11.13
CA PRO A 34 9.92 -33.99 -9.85
C PRO A 34 8.78 -33.34 -9.08
N ALA A 35 8.30 -32.15 -9.46
CA ALA A 35 7.20 -31.49 -8.75
C ALA A 35 5.87 -32.28 -8.94
N PRO A 36 4.95 -32.27 -7.96
CA PRO A 36 3.63 -32.87 -8.09
C PRO A 36 2.83 -32.35 -9.30
N ASN A 37 1.78 -33.08 -9.71
CA ASN A 37 0.91 -32.66 -10.82
C ASN A 37 -0.30 -31.85 -10.34
N ASP A 38 -0.62 -31.94 -9.05
CA ASP A 38 -1.73 -31.28 -8.38
C ASP A 38 -1.29 -29.98 -7.64
N PRO A 39 -2.21 -29.02 -7.45
CA PRO A 39 -1.95 -27.83 -6.63
C PRO A 39 -1.82 -28.16 -5.13
N PRO A 40 -0.96 -27.45 -4.37
CA PRO A 40 -0.12 -26.33 -4.82
C PRO A 40 1.19 -26.78 -5.50
N GLY A 41 1.61 -28.04 -5.30
CA GLY A 41 2.95 -28.51 -5.66
C GLY A 41 3.32 -28.32 -7.14
N LYS A 42 2.35 -28.40 -8.07
CA LYS A 42 2.59 -28.12 -9.50
C LYS A 42 3.04 -26.69 -9.79
N TYR A 43 2.81 -25.73 -8.88
CA TYR A 43 3.18 -24.31 -9.01
C TYR A 43 4.43 -23.94 -8.20
N GLU A 44 4.93 -24.86 -7.37
CA GLU A 44 6.05 -24.65 -6.46
C GLU A 44 7.30 -25.31 -7.05
N THR A 45 8.03 -24.55 -7.88
CA THR A 45 9.17 -25.10 -8.63
C THR A 45 10.44 -25.14 -7.79
N GLY A 46 10.96 -26.34 -7.53
CA GLY A 46 12.25 -26.53 -6.87
C GLY A 46 12.20 -26.31 -5.35
N THR A 47 13.36 -26.03 -4.75
CA THR A 47 13.47 -25.76 -3.32
C THR A 47 12.80 -24.43 -2.98
N GLN A 48 11.91 -24.44 -2.00
CA GLN A 48 11.19 -23.24 -1.58
C GLN A 48 12.06 -22.34 -0.68
N ASN A 49 11.73 -21.05 -0.64
CA ASN A 49 12.31 -20.07 0.27
C ASN A 49 11.66 -20.24 1.66
N HIS A 50 12.18 -21.16 2.46
CA HIS A 50 11.58 -21.56 3.74
C HIS A 50 11.63 -20.44 4.77
N GLU A 51 12.72 -19.69 4.81
CA GLU A 51 12.91 -18.50 5.64
C GLU A 51 11.90 -17.39 5.29
N GLY A 52 11.64 -17.19 4.01
CA GLY A 52 10.64 -16.26 3.50
C GLY A 52 9.22 -16.70 3.86
N ILE A 53 8.92 -17.99 3.76
CA ILE A 53 7.64 -18.57 4.20
C ILE A 53 7.44 -18.38 5.70
N ALA A 54 8.46 -18.63 6.52
CA ALA A 54 8.40 -18.38 7.97
C ALA A 54 8.21 -16.89 8.29
N GLY A 55 8.92 -16.00 7.59
CA GLY A 55 8.72 -14.56 7.70
C GLY A 55 7.32 -14.10 7.28
N THR A 56 6.72 -14.75 6.28
CA THR A 56 5.33 -14.53 5.88
C THR A 56 4.39 -14.82 7.04
N LEU A 57 4.56 -15.98 7.68
CA LEU A 57 3.74 -16.41 8.80
C LEU A 57 3.84 -15.40 9.95
N ALA A 58 5.04 -14.89 10.23
CA ALA A 58 5.25 -13.84 11.23
C ALA A 58 4.49 -12.55 10.87
N ALA A 59 4.55 -12.08 9.63
CA ALA A 59 3.81 -10.89 9.19
C ALA A 59 2.27 -11.07 9.29
N VAL A 60 1.75 -12.24 8.94
CA VAL A 60 0.32 -12.57 9.11
C VAL A 60 -0.06 -12.57 10.60
N ASN A 61 0.78 -13.17 11.45
CA ASN A 61 0.52 -13.19 12.89
C ASN A 61 0.65 -11.80 13.53
N TYR A 62 1.54 -10.95 13.02
CA TYR A 62 1.65 -9.55 13.43
C TYR A 62 0.33 -8.79 13.18
N LEU A 63 -0.22 -8.90 11.96
CA LEU A 63 -1.53 -8.29 11.62
C LEU A 63 -2.68 -8.86 12.46
N ALA A 64 -2.65 -10.17 12.74
CA ALA A 64 -3.62 -10.78 13.64
C ALA A 64 -3.47 -10.25 15.08
N GLY A 65 -2.23 -10.03 15.56
CA GLY A 65 -1.93 -9.45 16.86
C GLY A 65 -2.54 -8.06 17.03
N ILE A 66 -2.52 -7.22 15.98
CA ILE A 66 -3.21 -5.93 15.97
C ILE A 66 -4.72 -6.11 16.22
N GLY A 67 -5.35 -7.09 15.57
CA GLY A 67 -6.76 -7.41 15.79
C GLY A 67 -7.07 -7.99 17.17
N GLN A 68 -6.15 -8.75 17.75
CA GLN A 68 -6.27 -9.24 19.12
C GLN A 68 -6.21 -8.09 20.13
N GLN A 69 -5.28 -7.16 19.94
CA GLN A 69 -5.03 -6.06 20.86
C GLN A 69 -6.07 -4.94 20.74
N TYR A 70 -6.41 -4.53 19.52
CA TYR A 70 -7.23 -3.33 19.26
C TYR A 70 -8.58 -3.63 18.60
N GLY A 71 -8.80 -4.87 18.13
CA GLY A 71 -9.92 -5.23 17.29
C GLY A 71 -11.21 -5.65 18.02
N LYS A 72 -11.21 -5.69 19.37
CA LYS A 72 -12.36 -6.21 20.16
C LYS A 72 -13.69 -5.58 19.77
N LYS A 73 -13.73 -4.25 19.60
CA LYS A 73 -14.94 -3.50 19.22
C LYS A 73 -15.50 -3.80 17.82
N TYR A 74 -14.72 -4.49 16.97
CA TYR A 74 -15.10 -4.81 15.60
C TYR A 74 -15.52 -6.27 15.39
N ARG A 75 -15.48 -7.10 16.45
CA ARG A 75 -15.76 -8.54 16.32
C ARG A 75 -17.17 -8.83 15.81
N ASP A 76 -18.15 -8.07 16.27
CA ASP A 76 -19.56 -8.25 15.90
C ASP A 76 -19.85 -7.93 14.42
N ARG A 77 -18.93 -7.23 13.73
CA ARG A 77 -19.01 -7.02 12.28
C ARG A 77 -18.76 -8.31 11.48
N PHE A 78 -18.24 -9.36 12.12
CA PHE A 78 -17.76 -10.58 11.45
C PHE A 78 -18.23 -11.88 12.14
N PRO A 79 -19.56 -12.11 12.29
CA PRO A 79 -20.11 -13.22 13.08
C PRO A 79 -19.79 -14.62 12.52
N GLY A 80 -19.36 -14.74 11.26
CA GLY A 80 -18.96 -16.00 10.62
C GLY A 80 -17.47 -16.33 10.73
N PHE A 81 -16.68 -15.51 11.43
CA PHE A 81 -15.24 -15.70 11.56
C PHE A 81 -14.86 -16.01 13.01
N SER A 82 -13.85 -16.85 13.18
CA SER A 82 -13.28 -17.20 14.48
C SER A 82 -11.76 -17.36 14.41
N GLY A 83 -11.12 -17.39 15.59
CA GLY A 83 -9.67 -17.52 15.74
C GLY A 83 -8.88 -16.48 14.93
N ARG A 84 -7.74 -16.91 14.37
CA ARG A 84 -6.85 -16.02 13.60
C ARG A 84 -7.52 -15.31 12.44
N ARG A 85 -8.55 -15.90 11.81
CA ARG A 85 -9.26 -15.24 10.70
C ARG A 85 -10.11 -14.07 11.21
N LEU A 86 -10.75 -14.20 12.36
CA LEU A 86 -11.46 -13.10 13.00
C LEU A 86 -10.47 -12.00 13.41
N ASP A 87 -9.34 -12.38 14.01
CA ASP A 87 -8.29 -11.43 14.41
C ASP A 87 -7.73 -10.67 13.20
N LEU A 88 -7.49 -11.34 12.07
CA LEU A 88 -7.10 -10.67 10.83
C LEU A 88 -8.18 -9.71 10.34
N LYS A 89 -9.46 -10.10 10.35
CA LYS A 89 -10.56 -9.24 9.91
C LYS A 89 -10.66 -7.98 10.78
N THR A 90 -10.59 -8.12 12.09
CA THR A 90 -10.67 -6.97 13.00
C THR A 90 -9.40 -6.13 12.96
N GLY A 91 -8.22 -6.74 12.82
CA GLY A 91 -6.94 -6.05 12.66
C GLY A 91 -6.91 -5.19 11.40
N MET A 92 -7.34 -5.73 10.26
CA MET A 92 -7.45 -4.94 9.02
C MET A 92 -8.47 -3.80 9.14
N THR A 93 -9.56 -3.98 9.91
CA THR A 93 -10.49 -2.88 10.20
C THR A 93 -9.83 -1.80 11.06
N VAL A 94 -9.08 -2.16 12.10
CA VAL A 94 -8.32 -1.19 12.92
C VAL A 94 -7.37 -0.38 12.04
N LEU A 95 -6.60 -1.06 11.19
CA LEU A 95 -5.65 -0.42 10.28
C LEU A 95 -6.36 0.53 9.31
N ARG A 96 -7.47 0.09 8.71
CA ARG A 96 -8.24 0.92 7.78
C ARG A 96 -8.78 2.20 8.43
N GLU A 97 -9.25 2.13 9.67
CA GLU A 97 -9.74 3.30 10.39
C GLU A 97 -8.60 4.30 10.67
N TYR A 98 -7.40 3.80 10.98
CA TYR A 98 -6.21 4.64 11.13
C TYR A 98 -5.72 5.20 9.79
N ASP A 99 -5.79 4.41 8.72
CA ASP A 99 -5.49 4.82 7.36
C ASP A 99 -6.37 5.99 6.88
N HIS A 100 -7.62 6.09 7.36
CA HIS A 100 -8.47 7.26 7.11
C HIS A 100 -7.91 8.51 7.79
N VAL A 101 -7.42 8.40 9.03
CA VAL A 101 -6.79 9.52 9.76
C VAL A 101 -5.54 10.00 9.01
N LEU A 102 -4.67 9.09 8.60
CA LEU A 102 -3.46 9.43 7.83
C LEU A 102 -3.82 10.03 6.45
N SER A 103 -4.81 9.46 5.77
CA SER A 103 -5.28 9.99 4.49
C SER A 103 -5.80 11.41 4.61
N ALA A 104 -6.65 11.68 5.61
CA ALA A 104 -7.18 13.02 5.87
C ALA A 104 -6.03 14.00 6.13
N ALA A 105 -5.10 13.65 7.02
CA ALA A 105 -3.96 14.51 7.34
C ALA A 105 -3.10 14.83 6.10
N ILE A 106 -2.82 13.86 5.22
CA ILE A 106 -2.04 14.14 3.99
C ILE A 106 -2.82 15.09 3.09
N LEU A 107 -4.12 14.86 2.89
CA LEU A 107 -4.96 15.70 2.06
C LEU A 107 -5.07 17.12 2.62
N ASP A 108 -5.19 17.27 3.94
CA ASP A 108 -5.28 18.56 4.62
C ASP A 108 -3.99 19.37 4.40
N GLU A 109 -2.81 18.76 4.56
CA GLU A 109 -1.54 19.44 4.29
C GLU A 109 -1.41 19.86 2.81
N LEU A 110 -1.76 18.98 1.87
CA LEU A 110 -1.68 19.27 0.44
C LEU A 110 -2.65 20.38 -0.01
N GLU A 111 -3.81 20.48 0.62
CA GLU A 111 -4.82 21.50 0.32
C GLU A 111 -4.37 22.91 0.72
N THR A 112 -3.44 23.03 1.67
CA THR A 112 -2.83 24.32 2.04
C THR A 112 -1.90 24.90 0.98
N LEU A 113 -1.47 24.09 0.00
CA LEU A 113 -0.44 24.47 -0.97
C LEU A 113 -1.06 25.01 -2.26
N PRO A 114 -0.66 26.21 -2.72
CA PRO A 114 -1.21 26.79 -3.94
C PRO A 114 -0.80 25.97 -5.16
N ARG A 115 -1.71 25.80 -6.12
CA ARG A 115 -1.50 25.07 -7.39
C ARG A 115 -1.20 23.58 -7.24
N VAL A 116 -1.41 22.98 -6.05
CA VAL A 116 -1.41 21.52 -5.92
C VAL A 116 -2.69 20.95 -6.51
N CYS A 117 -2.55 19.88 -7.28
CA CYS A 117 -3.65 19.10 -7.82
C CYS A 117 -3.46 17.63 -7.40
N VAL A 118 -4.36 17.14 -6.55
CA VAL A 118 -4.42 15.74 -6.12
C VAL A 118 -5.13 14.91 -7.19
N HIS A 119 -4.53 13.77 -7.55
CA HIS A 119 -5.08 12.81 -8.50
C HIS A 119 -5.73 11.65 -7.73
N GLY A 120 -7.06 11.56 -7.81
CA GLY A 120 -7.87 10.55 -7.12
C GLY A 120 -8.87 11.16 -6.14
N ILE A 121 -9.32 10.36 -5.16
CA ILE A 121 -10.32 10.77 -4.17
C ILE A 121 -9.68 11.72 -3.14
N SER A 122 -10.15 12.97 -3.12
CA SER A 122 -9.80 14.02 -2.14
C SER A 122 -10.94 14.38 -1.19
N ASP A 123 -12.16 13.91 -1.47
CA ASP A 123 -13.34 14.10 -0.62
C ASP A 123 -13.20 13.28 0.67
N ARG A 124 -13.20 13.96 1.83
CA ARG A 124 -13.06 13.35 3.15
C ARG A 124 -14.23 12.44 3.52
N SER A 125 -15.39 12.62 2.90
CA SER A 125 -16.53 11.71 3.10
C SER A 125 -16.32 10.34 2.42
N ARG A 126 -15.38 10.25 1.48
CA ARG A 126 -15.08 9.06 0.67
C ARG A 126 -13.75 8.38 1.03
N LEU A 127 -13.22 8.65 2.23
CA LEU A 127 -11.95 8.03 2.67
C LEU A 127 -12.02 6.50 2.76
N GLU A 128 -13.21 5.94 2.96
CA GLU A 128 -13.47 4.49 2.89
C GLU A 128 -13.06 3.88 1.53
N GLU A 129 -13.08 4.66 0.46
CA GLU A 129 -12.77 4.22 -0.91
C GLU A 129 -11.28 4.39 -1.27
N ARG A 130 -10.44 4.83 -0.32
CA ARG A 130 -9.00 5.03 -0.54
C ARG A 130 -8.14 4.36 0.52
N VAL A 131 -6.88 4.18 0.18
CA VAL A 131 -5.78 3.87 1.11
C VAL A 131 -4.92 5.13 1.28
N PRO A 132 -4.02 5.23 2.28
CA PRO A 132 -3.21 6.43 2.56
C PRO A 132 -2.05 6.59 1.58
N THR A 133 -2.36 6.49 0.29
CA THR A 133 -1.48 6.74 -0.84
C THR A 133 -2.08 7.88 -1.65
N VAL A 134 -1.43 9.03 -1.68
CA VAL A 134 -1.91 10.25 -2.36
C VAL A 134 -0.92 10.60 -3.45
N SER A 135 -1.40 10.75 -4.69
CA SER A 135 -0.59 11.24 -5.81
C SER A 135 -0.99 12.67 -6.14
N PHE A 136 -0.03 13.55 -6.40
CA PHE A 136 -0.29 14.93 -6.74
C PHE A 136 0.71 15.49 -7.75
N THR A 137 0.29 16.58 -8.40
CA THR A 137 1.12 17.47 -9.22
C THR A 137 1.11 18.86 -8.61
N TRP A 138 2.12 19.68 -8.89
CA TRP A 138 2.25 20.99 -8.28
C TRP A 138 2.68 22.07 -9.26
N GLY A 139 1.72 22.80 -9.81
CA GLY A 139 1.98 23.81 -10.84
C GLY A 139 2.78 23.23 -12.01
N ASP A 140 3.88 23.90 -12.35
CA ASP A 140 4.80 23.48 -13.43
C ASP A 140 6.07 22.80 -12.89
N ARG A 141 6.11 22.51 -11.59
CA ARG A 141 7.27 21.88 -10.94
C ARG A 141 7.39 20.44 -11.40
N HIS A 142 8.60 20.02 -11.75
CA HIS A 142 8.85 18.62 -12.07
C HIS A 142 8.78 17.77 -10.78
N PRO A 143 8.07 16.63 -10.77
CA PRO A 143 7.86 15.84 -9.56
C PRO A 143 9.17 15.31 -8.94
N ARG A 144 10.19 15.05 -9.77
CA ARG A 144 11.53 14.69 -9.31
C ARG A 144 12.19 15.76 -8.44
N ASP A 145 11.99 17.03 -8.77
CA ASP A 145 12.62 18.14 -8.04
C ASP A 145 11.98 18.29 -6.65
N ILE A 146 10.66 18.09 -6.58
CA ILE A 146 9.92 18.05 -5.30
C ILE A 146 10.39 16.86 -4.46
N ALA A 147 10.50 15.67 -5.05
CA ALA A 147 10.96 14.48 -4.34
C ALA A 147 12.41 14.63 -3.83
N ALA A 148 13.30 15.22 -4.63
CA ALA A 148 14.68 15.51 -4.23
C ALA A 148 14.75 16.50 -3.07
N ALA A 149 14.02 17.62 -3.13
CA ALA A 149 13.98 18.62 -2.07
C ALA A 149 13.41 18.07 -0.75
N LEU A 150 12.43 17.18 -0.80
CA LEU A 150 11.94 16.45 0.38
C LEU A 150 13.00 15.46 0.90
N GLY A 151 13.70 14.77 0.00
CA GLY A 151 14.78 13.85 0.32
C GLY A 151 15.93 14.50 1.08
N GLU A 152 16.30 15.73 0.72
CA GLU A 152 17.30 16.54 1.44
C GLU A 152 16.90 16.83 2.90
N GLN A 153 15.60 16.85 3.18
CA GLN A 153 15.03 17.01 4.52
C GLN A 153 14.75 15.68 5.22
N GLY A 154 15.17 14.55 4.64
CA GLY A 154 14.95 13.20 5.17
C GLY A 154 13.51 12.71 5.06
N ILE A 155 12.76 13.19 4.06
CA ILE A 155 11.39 12.78 3.77
C ILE A 155 11.36 12.08 2.41
N TYR A 156 11.09 10.77 2.42
CA TYR A 156 11.15 9.95 1.22
C TYR A 156 9.77 9.74 0.60
N VAL A 157 9.58 10.34 -0.57
CA VAL A 157 8.41 10.14 -1.45
C VAL A 157 8.87 9.50 -2.76
N TRP A 158 7.93 9.16 -3.64
CA TRP A 158 8.26 8.63 -4.97
C TRP A 158 7.77 9.55 -6.08
N ASP A 159 8.57 9.79 -7.09
CA ASP A 159 8.19 10.51 -8.31
C ASP A 159 8.05 9.59 -9.54
N GLY A 160 7.33 10.03 -10.57
CA GLY A 160 7.15 9.30 -11.82
C GLY A 160 5.77 8.67 -11.98
N ASN A 161 5.72 7.52 -12.67
CA ASN A 161 4.46 6.84 -13.04
C ASN A 161 4.17 5.55 -12.24
N TYR A 162 5.09 5.10 -11.39
CA TYR A 162 4.90 3.92 -10.52
C TYR A 162 4.51 2.63 -11.25
N TYR A 163 4.97 2.45 -12.48
CA TYR A 163 4.56 1.34 -13.38
C TYR A 163 3.10 1.43 -13.87
N ALA A 164 2.41 2.56 -13.66
CA ALA A 164 1.04 2.83 -14.11
C ALA A 164 0.99 3.70 -15.38
N LEU A 165 1.85 3.39 -16.36
CA LEU A 165 2.08 4.21 -17.55
C LEU A 165 0.80 4.59 -18.32
N ALA A 166 -0.10 3.64 -18.56
CA ALA A 166 -1.33 3.91 -19.30
C ALA A 166 -2.24 4.95 -18.61
N VAL A 167 -2.21 5.01 -17.27
CA VAL A 167 -2.98 6.00 -16.51
C VAL A 167 -2.35 7.38 -16.67
N THR A 168 -1.02 7.47 -16.51
CA THR A 168 -0.30 8.74 -16.59
C THR A 168 -0.25 9.31 -18.00
N GLU A 169 -0.19 8.47 -19.04
CA GLU A 169 -0.38 8.86 -20.44
C GLU A 169 -1.78 9.45 -20.67
N ARG A 170 -2.83 8.78 -20.18
CA ARG A 170 -4.21 9.25 -20.36
C ARG A 170 -4.50 10.54 -19.60
N LEU A 171 -3.80 10.78 -18.49
CA LEU A 171 -3.84 12.05 -17.75
C LEU A 171 -2.95 13.14 -18.37
N GLY A 172 -2.16 12.83 -19.41
CA GLY A 172 -1.26 13.78 -20.07
C GLY A 172 -0.07 14.22 -19.19
N LEU A 173 0.39 13.35 -18.28
CA LEU A 173 1.41 13.68 -17.28
C LEU A 173 2.82 13.19 -17.65
N GLU A 174 2.97 12.29 -18.62
CA GLU A 174 4.29 11.74 -18.98
C GLU A 174 5.28 12.82 -19.42
N GLY A 175 4.84 13.78 -20.24
CA GLY A 175 5.67 14.91 -20.65
C GLY A 175 6.07 15.87 -19.52
N LYS A 176 5.46 15.73 -18.34
CA LYS A 176 5.75 16.52 -17.13
C LYS A 176 6.50 15.72 -16.06
N GLY A 177 6.90 14.48 -16.36
CA GLY A 177 7.59 13.60 -15.43
C GLY A 177 6.68 12.80 -14.49
N GLY A 178 5.37 12.79 -14.70
CA GLY A 178 4.41 12.05 -13.88
C GLY A 178 3.92 12.82 -12.66
N MET A 179 3.93 12.18 -11.48
CA MET A 179 3.39 12.73 -10.22
C MET A 179 4.39 12.55 -9.06
N VAL A 180 4.12 13.20 -7.94
CA VAL A 180 4.68 12.82 -6.63
C VAL A 180 3.66 11.96 -5.90
N ARG A 181 4.10 10.88 -5.26
CA ARG A 181 3.24 10.00 -4.45
C ARG A 181 3.77 9.87 -3.04
N ILE A 182 2.91 10.26 -2.11
CA ILE A 182 3.09 10.07 -0.67
C ILE A 182 2.34 8.79 -0.31
N GLY A 183 3.01 7.87 0.38
CA GLY A 183 2.40 6.65 0.92
C GLY A 183 2.71 6.53 2.40
N ALA A 184 1.69 6.66 3.24
CA ALA A 184 1.81 6.38 4.67
C ALA A 184 1.33 4.96 4.95
N VAL A 185 1.76 4.42 6.08
CA VAL A 185 1.33 3.12 6.62
C VAL A 185 1.12 3.23 8.12
N HIS A 186 0.66 2.16 8.75
CA HIS A 186 0.21 2.16 10.14
C HIS A 186 1.24 2.54 11.21
N TYR A 187 2.54 2.52 10.89
CA TYR A 187 3.59 3.01 11.79
C TYR A 187 3.96 4.48 11.55
N ASN A 188 3.37 5.15 10.56
CA ASN A 188 3.49 6.59 10.41
C ASN A 188 2.55 7.32 11.37
N THR A 189 2.88 8.58 11.67
CA THR A 189 2.07 9.42 12.56
C THR A 189 1.55 10.68 11.86
N VAL A 190 0.57 11.33 12.48
CA VAL A 190 0.06 12.63 12.01
C VAL A 190 1.15 13.71 12.14
N GLU A 191 2.02 13.60 13.13
CA GLU A 191 3.16 14.51 13.32
C GLU A 191 4.18 14.40 12.18
N GLU A 192 4.45 13.19 11.68
CA GLU A 192 5.29 12.99 10.48
C GLU A 192 4.65 13.61 9.24
N ILE A 193 3.32 13.53 9.11
CA ILE A 193 2.58 14.14 8.01
C ILE A 193 2.62 15.68 8.11
N LYS A 194 2.51 16.24 9.32
CA LYS A 194 2.68 17.69 9.55
C LYS A 194 4.08 18.16 9.17
N ARG A 195 5.12 17.40 9.56
CA ARG A 195 6.51 17.67 9.14
C ARG A 195 6.66 17.65 7.62
N LEU A 196 5.99 16.73 6.92
CA LEU A 196 5.92 16.74 5.46
C LEU A 196 5.26 18.02 4.92
N GLY A 197 4.14 18.45 5.50
CA GLY A 197 3.47 19.70 5.14
C GLY A 197 4.37 20.93 5.32
N ASP A 198 5.09 21.01 6.43
CA ASP A 198 6.06 22.08 6.71
C ASP A 198 7.20 22.10 5.67
N ALA A 199 7.74 20.92 5.35
CA ALA A 199 8.78 20.78 4.33
C ALA A 199 8.30 21.22 2.94
N LEU A 200 7.05 20.88 2.58
CA LEU A 200 6.44 21.33 1.33
C LEU A 200 6.26 22.86 1.32
N ARG A 201 5.73 23.46 2.40
CA ARG A 201 5.61 24.92 2.50
C ARG A 201 6.96 25.63 2.40
N ALA A 202 8.03 25.07 2.97
CA ALA A 202 9.37 25.62 2.85
C ALA A 202 9.89 25.66 1.39
N ILE A 203 9.54 24.68 0.57
CA ILE A 203 9.86 24.68 -0.88
C ILE A 203 9.20 25.86 -1.59
N VAL A 204 8.01 26.30 -1.15
CA VAL A 204 7.33 27.48 -1.70
C VAL A 204 8.10 28.75 -1.37
N SER A 205 8.59 28.88 -0.13
CA SER A 205 9.24 30.10 0.34
C SER A 205 10.63 30.35 -0.25
N GLN A 206 11.24 29.34 -0.87
CA GLN A 206 12.58 29.43 -1.48
C GLN A 206 12.56 29.84 -2.96
N GLN A 207 11.40 30.24 -3.50
CA GLN A 207 11.21 30.69 -4.88
C GLN A 207 10.31 31.92 -4.95
#